data_AF-A0A9D7Z0J6-F1
#
_entry.id   AF-A0A9D7Z0J6-F1
#
_cell.length_a   1.000
_cell.length_b   1.000
_cell.length_c   1.000
_cell.angle_alpha   90.00
_cell.angle_beta   90.00
_cell.angle_gamma   90.00
#
_symmetry.space_group_name_H-M   'P 1'
#
loop_
_entity.id
_entity.type
_entity.pdbx_description
1 polymer ?
#
loop_
_entity_poly.entity_id
_entity_poly.type
_entity_poly.pdbx_seq_one_letter_code
_entity_poly.pdbx_strand_id
1 'polypeptide(L)' 'MQSALRITTKVLPGNKIEIEIPEAEIGDSVDVFVILPEKAEPKRRSVLDIIEESRSRHPSRTAEDIDRQLQEERLSWES' A
#
# COMPACT_ATOMS: atom_id res chain seq x y z
N MET A 1 36.94 17.52 3.66
CA MET A 1 35.50 17.52 4.04
C MET A 1 34.83 16.48 3.17
N GLN A 2 34.10 15.53 3.75
CA GLN A 2 33.46 14.45 3.00
C GLN A 2 32.09 14.96 2.52
N SER A 3 32.01 15.35 1.25
CA SER A 3 30.76 15.85 0.65
C SER A 3 29.87 14.66 0.31
N ALA A 4 28.86 14.39 1.13
CA ALA A 4 27.88 13.34 0.85
C ALA A 4 26.76 13.89 -0.04
N LEU A 5 26.70 13.45 -1.30
CA LEU A 5 25.65 13.84 -2.25
C LEU A 5 24.49 12.83 -2.20
N ARG A 6 23.33 13.24 -1.66
CA ARG A 6 22.12 12.40 -1.61
C ARG A 6 21.22 12.69 -2.81
N ILE A 7 21.25 11.81 -3.81
CA ILE A 7 20.37 11.89 -4.99
C ILE A 7 19.23 10.89 -4.82
N THR A 8 17.99 11.36 -4.99
CA THR A 8 16.79 10.49 -5.01
C THR A 8 16.38 10.29 -6.46
N THR A 9 16.59 9.08 -7.00
CA THR A 9 16.20 8.72 -8.36
C THR A 9 15.23 7.54 -8.37
N LYS A 10 14.47 7.39 -9.46
CA LYS A 10 13.54 6.26 -9.66
C LYS A 10 14.25 5.14 -10.40
N VAL A 11 13.85 3.90 -10.11
CA VAL A 11 14.35 2.73 -10.82
C VAL A 11 13.76 2.71 -12.23
N LEU A 12 14.63 2.64 -13.24
CA LEU A 12 14.27 2.52 -14.66
C LEU A 12 13.96 1.06 -15.02
N PRO A 13 13.30 0.79 -16.17
CA PRO A 13 13.05 -0.56 -16.65
C PRO A 13 14.33 -1.41 -16.70
N GLY A 14 14.22 -2.67 -16.28
CA GLY A 14 15.36 -3.57 -16.15
C GLY A 14 16.12 -3.43 -14.83
N ASN A 15 15.51 -2.82 -13.79
CA ASN A 15 16.07 -2.66 -12.45
C ASN A 15 17.36 -1.83 -12.42
N LYS A 16 17.43 -0.78 -13.26
CA LYS A 16 18.61 0.08 -13.38
C LYS A 16 18.40 1.42 -12.67
N ILE A 17 19.48 2.00 -12.16
CA ILE A 17 19.53 3.37 -11.64
C ILE A 17 20.60 4.14 -12.41
N GLU A 18 20.27 5.36 -12.85
CA GLU A 18 21.22 6.28 -13.48
C GLU A 18 21.39 7.48 -12.54
N ILE A 19 22.66 7.84 -12.29
CA ILE A 19 23.05 8.93 -11.40
C ILE A 19 24.01 9.81 -12.19
N GLU A 20 23.62 11.07 -12.40
CA GLU A 20 24.48 12.09 -13.00
C GLU A 20 25.13 12.87 -11.85
N ILE A 21 26.47 12.90 -11.83
CA ILE A 21 27.25 13.59 -10.79
C ILE A 21 27.85 14.84 -11.44
N PRO A 22 27.26 16.03 -11.23
CA PRO A 22 27.65 17.24 -11.96
C PRO A 22 29.06 17.75 -11.60
N GLU A 23 29.64 17.30 -10.49
CA GLU A 23 30.93 17.76 -9.98
C GLU A 23 32.08 16.76 -10.22
N ALA A 24 31.81 15.60 -10.82
CA ALA A 24 32.82 14.57 -11.04
C ALA A 24 33.44 14.69 -12.44
N GLU A 25 34.76 14.63 -12.52
CA GLU A 25 35.51 14.57 -13.76
C GLU A 25 35.87 13.13 -14.13
N ILE A 26 36.25 12.92 -15.40
CA ILE A 26 36.68 11.61 -15.88
C ILE A 26 37.98 11.23 -15.15
N GLY A 27 37.93 10.17 -14.34
CA GLY A 27 39.06 9.68 -13.55
C GLY A 27 38.86 9.79 -12.04
N ASP A 28 37.81 10.47 -11.60
CA ASP A 28 37.51 10.58 -10.17
C ASP A 28 37.01 9.25 -9.60
N SER A 29 37.48 8.94 -8.38
CA SER A 29 37.01 7.79 -7.61
C SER A 29 35.79 8.19 -6.79
N VAL A 30 34.68 7.47 -6.96
CA VAL A 30 33.42 7.74 -6.27
C VAL A 30 32.95 6.49 -5.51
N ASP A 31 32.61 6.67 -4.23
CA ASP A 31 31.97 5.65 -3.42
C ASP A 31 30.44 5.76 -3.51
N VAL A 32 29.77 4.67 -3.91
CA VAL A 32 28.31 4.63 -4.08
C VAL A 32 27.68 3.75 -3.00
N PHE A 33 26.79 4.34 -2.20
CA PHE A 33 25.98 3.62 -1.21
C PHE A 33 24.51 3.62 -1.62
N VAL A 34 23.97 2.43 -1.88
CA VAL A 34 22.55 2.25 -2.22
C VAL A 34 21.80 1.77 -0.97
N ILE A 35 20.89 2.59 -0.47
CA ILE A 35 19.96 2.22 0.60
C ILE A 35 18.62 1.94 -0.03
N LEU A 36 18.25 0.66 -0.08
CA LEU A 36 16.89 0.27 -0.46
C LEU A 36 15.97 0.57 0.71
N PRO A 37 14.96 1.45 0.56
CA PRO A 37 13.98 1.64 1.61
C PRO A 37 13.30 0.31 1.89
N GLU A 38 13.11 -0.01 3.16
CA GLU A 38 12.29 -1.14 3.56
C GLU A 38 10.91 -0.94 2.90
N LYS A 39 10.55 -1.85 1.99
CA LYS A 39 9.19 -1.87 1.46
C LYS A 39 8.31 -2.06 2.68
N ALA A 40 7.51 -1.07 3.02
CA ALA A 40 6.53 -1.22 4.09
C ALA A 40 5.77 -2.51 3.78
N GLU A 41 5.97 -3.54 4.61
CA GLU A 41 5.20 -4.76 4.43
C GLU A 41 3.73 -4.34 4.44
N PRO A 42 2.92 -4.83 3.49
CA PRO A 42 1.49 -4.57 3.56
C PRO A 42 1.06 -4.99 4.96
N LYS A 43 0.60 -4.03 5.78
CA LYS A 43 0.22 -4.28 7.17
C LYS A 43 -0.73 -5.46 7.15
N ARG A 44 -0.27 -6.61 7.64
CA ARG A 44 -1.11 -7.80 7.79
C ARG A 44 -2.13 -7.46 8.87
N ARG A 45 -3.32 -7.04 8.44
CA ARG A 45 -4.42 -6.78 9.35
C ARG A 45 -4.96 -8.12 9.83
N SER A 46 -5.24 -8.23 11.13
CA SER A 46 -5.96 -9.40 11.63
C SER A 46 -7.33 -9.45 10.98
N VAL A 47 -7.79 -10.65 10.64
CA VAL A 47 -9.16 -10.86 10.15
C VAL A 47 -10.17 -10.36 11.20
N LEU A 48 -9.84 -10.47 12.49
CA LEU A 48 -10.68 -9.97 13.58
C LEU A 48 -10.80 -8.43 13.54
N ASP A 49 -9.70 -7.72 13.30
CA ASP A 49 -9.70 -6.25 13.22
C ASP A 49 -10.59 -5.77 12.06
N ILE A 50 -10.56 -6.48 10.92
CA ILE A 50 -11.41 -6.18 9.75
C ILE A 50 -12.89 -6.39 10.08
N ILE A 51 -13.22 -7.47 10.80
CA ILE A 51 -14.60 -7.76 11.22
C ILE A 51 -15.09 -6.69 12.20
N GLU A 52 -14.26 -6.26 13.14
CA GLU A 52 -14.62 -5.23 14.12
C GLU A 52 -14.79 -3.85 13.46
N GLU A 53 -13.89 -3.47 12.54
CA GLU A 53 -14.02 -2.27 11.72
C GLU A 53 -15.34 -2.27 10.93
N SER A 54 -15.69 -3.41 10.31
CA SER A 54 -16.96 -3.56 9.59
C SER A 54 -18.19 -3.41 10.51
N ARG A 55 -18.17 -4.04 11.69
CA ARG A 55 -19.25 -3.92 12.70
C ARG A 55 -19.38 -2.49 13.24
N SER A 56 -18.30 -1.72 13.28
CA SER A 56 -18.36 -0.31 13.71
C SER A 56 -19.03 0.61 12.69
N ARG A 57 -18.93 0.26 11.38
CA ARG A 57 -19.48 1.04 10.27
C ARG A 57 -20.93 0.71 9.94
N HIS A 58 -21.36 -0.51 10.22
CA HIS A 58 -22.69 -0.98 9.90
C HIS A 58 -23.45 -1.33 11.17
N PRO A 59 -24.69 -0.81 11.36
CA PRO A 59 -25.55 -1.26 12.43
C PRO A 59 -25.70 -2.78 12.37
N SER A 60 -25.50 -3.46 13.50
CA SER A 60 -25.76 -4.89 13.59
C SER A 60 -27.24 -5.14 13.32
N ARG A 61 -27.55 -5.85 12.23
CA ARG A 61 -28.91 -6.33 11.96
C ARG A 61 -29.11 -7.67 12.65
N THR A 62 -30.29 -7.87 13.20
CA THR A 62 -30.66 -9.21 13.69
C THR A 62 -30.88 -10.15 12.50
N ALA A 63 -30.75 -11.45 12.74
CA ALA A 63 -31.09 -12.45 11.72
C ALA A 63 -32.56 -12.30 11.28
N GLU A 64 -33.46 -12.00 12.21
CA GLU A 64 -34.89 -11.78 11.97
C GLU A 64 -35.14 -10.58 11.05
N ASP A 65 -34.40 -9.47 11.22
CA ASP A 65 -34.50 -8.31 10.33
C ASP A 65 -34.00 -8.59 8.91
N ILE A 66 -33.02 -9.48 8.77
CA ILE A 66 -32.50 -9.92 7.46
C ILE A 66 -33.53 -10.83 6.80
N ASP A 67 -34.05 -11.81 7.54
CA ASP A 67 -35.06 -12.75 7.05
C ASP A 67 -36.33 -12.02 6.62
N ARG A 68 -36.80 -11.04 7.40
CA ARG A 68 -37.96 -10.21 7.03
C ARG A 68 -37.72 -9.49 5.71
N GLN A 69 -36.58 -8.82 5.54
CA GLN A 69 -36.26 -8.13 4.28
C GLN A 69 -36.23 -9.11 3.11
N LEU A 70 -35.59 -10.27 3.26
CA LEU A 70 -35.52 -11.28 2.19
C LEU A 70 -36.90 -11.80 1.78
N GLN A 71 -37.82 -11.96 2.74
CA GLN A 71 -39.21 -12.33 2.45
C GLN A 71 -39.96 -11.22 1.70
N GLU A 72 -39.80 -9.97 2.13
CA GLU A 72 -40.41 -8.80 1.47
C GLU A 72 -39.92 -8.66 0.02
N GLU A 73 -38.61 -8.82 -0.21
CA GLU A 73 -38.01 -8.81 -1.55
C GLU A 73 -38.58 -9.93 -2.41
N ARG A 74 -38.68 -11.15 -1.88
CA ARG A 74 -39.23 -12.29 -2.62
C ARG A 74 -40.69 -12.07 -3.02
N LEU A 75 -41.53 -11.60 -2.08
CA LEU A 75 -42.95 -11.33 -2.34
C LEU A 75 -43.13 -10.23 -3.41
N SER A 76 -42.21 -9.26 -3.47
CA SER A 76 -42.24 -8.20 -4.48
C SER A 76 -41.94 -8.68 -5.91
N TRP A 77 -41.33 -9.87 -6.08
CA TRP A 77 -41.04 -10.45 -7.40
C TRP A 77 -42.12 -11.43 -7.86
N GLU A 78 -42.94 -11.93 -6.93
CA GLU A 78 -44.08 -12.82 -7.20
C GLU A 78 -45.39 -12.03 -7.49
N SER A 79 -45.35 -10.69 -7.48
CA SER A 79 -46.45 -9.77 -7.85
C SER A 79 -46.19 -9.07 -9.18
#